data_AF-A0A7Y8IY04-F1
#
_entry.id   AF-A0A7Y8IY04-F1
#
_cell.length_a   1.000
_cell.length_b   1.000
_cell.length_c   1.000
_cell.angle_alpha   90.00
_cell.angle_beta   90.00
_cell.angle_gamma   90.00
#
_symmetry.space_group_name_H-M   'P 1'
#
loop_
_entity.id
_entity.type
_entity.pdbx_description
1 polymer ?
#
loop_
_entity_poly.entity_id
_entity_poly.type
_entity_poly.pdbx_seq_one_letter_code
_entity_poly.pdbx_strand_id
1 'polypeptide(L)' 'MDDGRTGYLVQEWDSRSMGERIVALAKAPELRHAMGLAGWERARDLFSWQREKEQLLDIMGLCQQKRIANLM' A
#
# COMPACT_ATOMS: atom_id res chain seq x y z
N MET A 1 1.26 4.83 5.90
CA MET A 1 0.86 3.55 6.53
C MET A 1 -0.36 3.84 7.38
N ASP A 2 -1.27 2.88 7.52
CA ASP A 2 -2.46 2.99 8.37
C ASP A 2 -2.38 1.93 9.47
N ASP A 3 -2.07 2.37 10.69
CA ASP A 3 -1.78 1.50 11.84
C ASP A 3 -3.03 0.76 12.31
N GLY A 4 -2.89 -0.53 12.60
CA GLY A 4 -3.99 -1.43 12.95
C GLY A 4 -4.85 -1.88 11.76
N ARG A 5 -4.83 -1.18 10.61
CA ARG A 5 -5.55 -1.61 9.39
C ARG A 5 -4.67 -2.29 8.36
N THR A 6 -3.49 -1.73 8.06
CA THR A 6 -2.58 -2.21 7.01
C THR A 6 -1.30 -2.85 7.54
N GLY A 7 -1.16 -2.89 8.86
CA GLY A 7 -0.01 -3.39 9.60
C GLY A 7 -0.01 -2.83 11.02
N TYR A 8 1.00 -3.16 11.82
CA TYR A 8 1.23 -2.54 13.13
C TYR A 8 2.51 -1.72 13.12
N LEU A 9 2.45 -0.52 13.67
CA LEU A 9 3.62 0.25 14.06
C LEU A 9 4.05 -0.15 15.46
N VAL A 10 5.36 -0.35 15.60
CA VAL A 10 6.02 -0.57 16.89
C VAL A 10 7.19 0.40 16.99
N GLN A 11 7.52 0.79 18.22
CA GLN A 11 8.68 1.65 18.45
C GLN A 11 9.96 0.93 18.02
N GLU A 12 10.93 1.69 17.54
CA GLU A 12 12.24 1.13 17.19
C GLU A 12 12.85 0.44 18.40
N TRP A 13 13.49 -0.71 18.15
CA TRP A 13 14.15 -1.54 19.18
C TRP A 13 13.23 -2.17 20.24
N ASP A 14 11.91 -1.92 20.20
CA ASP A 14 10.94 -2.57 21.08
C ASP A 14 10.56 -3.96 20.57
N SER A 15 11.49 -4.90 20.73
CA SER A 15 11.30 -6.31 20.35
C SER A 15 10.18 -7.00 21.14
N ARG A 16 9.88 -6.52 22.37
CA ARG A 16 8.79 -7.04 23.19
C ARG A 16 7.45 -6.70 22.56
N SER A 17 7.19 -5.43 22.29
CA SER A 17 5.94 -4.99 21.65
C SER A 17 5.77 -5.62 20.27
N MET A 18 6.86 -5.75 19.49
CA MET A 18 6.84 -6.48 18.23
C MET A 18 6.36 -7.92 18.40
N GLY A 19 6.93 -8.66 19.36
CA GLY A 19 6.52 -10.03 19.67
C GLY A 19 5.05 -10.12 20.09
N GLU A 20 4.59 -9.22 20.95
CA GLU A 20 3.20 -9.15 21.40
C GLU A 20 2.22 -8.92 20.23
N ARG A 21 2.55 -8.01 19.30
CA ARG A 21 1.74 -7.75 18.10
C ARG A 21 1.69 -8.96 17.16
N ILE A 22 2.81 -9.64 16.96
CA ILE A 22 2.87 -10.87 16.15
C ILE A 22 1.98 -11.95 16.77
N VAL A 23 2.08 -12.19 18.08
CA VAL A 23 1.25 -13.18 18.79
C VAL A 23 -0.23 -12.82 18.72
N ALA A 24 -0.59 -11.55 18.94
CA ALA A 24 -1.97 -11.08 18.84
C ALA A 24 -2.56 -11.33 17.43
N LEU A 25 -1.81 -11.01 16.37
CA LEU A 25 -2.23 -11.22 14.99
C LEU A 25 -2.28 -12.72 14.62
N ALA A 26 -1.37 -13.54 15.15
CA ALA A 26 -1.38 -14.98 14.96
C ALA A 26 -2.66 -15.62 15.54
N LYS A 27 -3.17 -15.09 16.67
CA LYS A 27 -4.38 -15.57 17.34
C LYS A 27 -5.69 -15.07 16.71
N ALA A 28 -5.65 -14.08 15.83
CA ALA A 28 -6.83 -13.48 15.20
C ALA A 28 -6.83 -13.70 13.67
N PRO A 29 -7.28 -14.87 13.17
CA PRO A 29 -7.16 -15.24 11.75
C PRO A 29 -7.90 -14.29 10.80
N GLU A 30 -9.10 -13.85 11.17
CA GLU A 30 -9.88 -12.91 10.35
C GLU A 30 -9.18 -11.55 10.24
N LEU A 31 -8.71 -11.01 11.37
CA LEU A 31 -7.94 -9.76 11.39
C LEU A 31 -6.66 -9.91 10.57
N ARG A 32 -5.94 -11.02 10.69
CA ARG A 32 -4.73 -11.28 9.92
C ARG A 32 -5.00 -11.28 8.41
N HIS A 33 -6.08 -11.93 7.98
CA HIS A 33 -6.46 -11.96 6.58
C HIS A 33 -6.84 -10.57 6.07
N ALA A 34 -7.74 -9.88 6.79
CA ALA A 34 -8.20 -8.54 6.43
C ALA A 34 -7.04 -7.52 6.38
N MET A 35 -6.15 -7.55 7.37
CA MET A 35 -4.97 -6.68 7.42
C MET A 35 -4.01 -6.97 6.26
N GLY A 36 -3.79 -8.24 5.92
CA GLY A 36 -2.96 -8.63 4.78
C GLY A 36 -3.53 -8.12 3.45
N LEU A 37 -4.83 -8.27 3.23
CA LEU A 37 -5.52 -7.73 2.05
C LEU A 37 -5.41 -6.20 1.98
N ALA A 38 -5.73 -5.51 3.07
CA ALA A 38 -5.66 -4.05 3.12
C ALA A 38 -4.22 -3.53 2.88
N GLY A 39 -3.22 -4.23 3.43
CA GLY A 39 -1.80 -3.94 3.18
C GLY A 39 -1.41 -4.14 1.72
N TRP A 40 -1.87 -5.23 1.09
CA TRP A 40 -1.63 -5.51 -0.32
C TRP A 40 -2.29 -4.49 -1.25
N GLU A 41 -3.57 -4.17 -1.03
CA GLU A 41 -4.29 -3.17 -1.82
C GLU A 41 -3.60 -1.81 -1.75
N ARG A 42 -3.21 -1.38 -0.54
CA ARG A 42 -2.44 -0.16 -0.35
C ARG A 42 -1.13 -0.18 -1.14
N ALA A 43 -0.40 -1.30 -1.10
CA ALA A 43 0.87 -1.41 -1.79
C ALA A 43 0.69 -1.32 -3.31
N ARG A 44 -0.31 -2.01 -3.86
CA ARG A 44 -0.68 -1.95 -5.27
C ARG A 44 -1.07 -0.52 -5.70
N ASP A 45 -1.86 0.17 -4.89
CA ASP A 45 -2.43 1.47 -5.28
C ASP A 45 -1.42 2.62 -5.19
N LEU A 46 -0.39 2.48 -4.36
CA LEU A 46 0.58 3.55 -4.08
C LEU A 46 2.00 3.28 -4.54
N PHE A 47 2.40 2.03 -4.70
CA PHE A 47 3.79 1.65 -4.97
C PHE A 47 3.89 0.65 -6.13
N SER A 48 2.90 0.62 -7.03
CA SER A 48 2.97 -0.20 -8.24
C SER A 48 3.88 0.44 -9.29
N TRP A 49 4.56 -0.41 -10.06
CA TRP A 49 5.35 0.01 -11.22
C TRP A 49 4.56 0.89 -12.20
N GLN A 50 3.29 0.54 -12.44
CA GLN A 50 2.42 1.28 -13.33
C GLN A 50 2.27 2.73 -12.88
N ARG A 51 2.01 2.95 -11.58
CA ARG A 51 1.89 4.28 -10.98
C ARG A 51 3.20 5.05 -11.10
N GLU A 52 4.32 4.44 -10.72
CA GLU A 52 5.64 5.08 -10.78
C GLU A 52 6.00 5.49 -12.21
N LYS A 53 5.76 4.59 -13.18
CA LYS A 53 5.96 4.88 -14.61
C LYS A 53 5.09 6.05 -15.07
N GLU A 54 3.80 6.07 -14.71
CA GLU A 54 2.88 7.16 -15.08
C GLU A 54 3.32 8.50 -14.48
N GLN A 55 3.68 8.52 -13.20
CA GLN A 55 4.20 9.72 -12.53
C GLN A 55 5.50 10.21 -13.17
N LEU A 56 6.42 9.30 -13.49
CA LEU A 56 7.67 9.66 -14.12
C LEU A 56 7.45 10.25 -15.53
N LEU A 57 6.57 9.64 -16.32
CA LEU A 57 6.20 10.18 -17.64
C LEU A 57 5.58 11.57 -17.53
N ASP A 58 4.73 11.81 -16.52
CA ASP A 58 4.13 13.12 -16.27
C ASP A 58 5.18 14.17 -15.90
N ILE A 59 6.09 13.86 -14.97
CA ILE A 59 7.20 14.75 -14.58
C ILE A 59 8.10 15.08 -15.77
N MET A 60 8.34 14.11 -16.66
CA MET A 60 9.15 14.30 -17.87
C MET A 60 8.39 15.00 -19.02
N GLY A 61 7.10 15.32 -18.86
CA GLY A 61 6.28 15.89 -19.94
C GLY A 61 6.01 14.93 -21.09
N LEU A 62 6.12 13.62 -20.85
CA LEU A 62 5.93 12.54 -21.82
C LEU A 62 4.58 11.82 -21.63
N CYS A 63 3.70 12.34 -20.76
CA CYS A 63 2.38 11.77 -20.57
C CYS A 63 1.59 11.90 -21.88
N GLN A 64 1.24 10.76 -22.47
CA GLN A 64 0.41 10.73 -23.67
C GLN A 64 -0.96 11.32 -23.31
N GLN A 65 -1.23 12.57 -23.73
CA GLN A 65 -2.59 13.06 -23.77
C GLN A 65 -3.39 12.02 -24.57
N LYS A 66 -4.37 11.36 -23.94
CA LYS A 66 -5.44 10.75 -24.70
C LYS A 66 -6.04 11.88 -25.52
N ARG A 67 -5.69 11.97 -26.82
CA ARG A 67 -6.34 12.87 -27.76
C ARG A 67 -7.82 12.50 -27.68
N ILE A 68 -8.61 13.35 -27.05
CA ILE A 68 -10.05 13.26 -27.13
C ILE A 68 -10.34 13.35 -28.63
N ALA A 69 -10.78 12.25 -29.20
CA ALA A 69 -11.32 12.22 -30.55
C ALA A 69 -12.64 13.01 -30.52
N ASN A 70 -12.55 14.34 -30.61
CA ASN A 70 -13.68 15.13 -31.04
C ASN A 70 -13.72 15.07 -32.58
N LEU A 71 -14.38 14.02 -33.06
CA LEU A 71 -15.08 14.03 -34.33
C LEU A 71 -16.41 14.76 -34.10
N MET A 72 -16.44 16.05 -34.44
CA MET A 72 -17.60 16.70 -35.06
C MET A 72 -17.18 18.02 -35.70
#